data_AF-A0A1I0VXE2-F1
#
_entry.id   AF-A0A1I0VXE2-F1
#
_cell.length_a   1.000
_cell.length_b   1.000
_cell.length_c   1.000
_cell.angle_alpha   90.00
_cell.angle_beta   90.00
_cell.angle_gamma   90.00
#
_symmetry.space_group_name_H-M   'P 1'
#
loop_
_entity.id
_entity.type
_entity.pdbx_description
1 polymer ?
#
loop_
_entity_poly.entity_id
_entity_poly.type
_entity_poly.pdbx_seq_one_letter_code
_entity_poly.pdbx_strand_id
1 'polypeptide(L)'
;MRAADVLNKYGYVGKGAHWRLANTQSATPNSQGMFLRVPDSERVVELVGRRLGSHAEVLFRWDLEVLEERLLEKHPKTYWVGAISRRTNVLNEEFHYVKAQFTRDPMVANLGPLIQAGKVVLELSFKRTITGGESNHGFNWRMDAVNRHLLFPPLIVHDLLLEEA
;
A
#
# COMPACT_ATOMS: atom_id res chain seq x y z
N MET A 1 17.26 -4.48 6.31
CA MET A 1 17.32 -5.94 6.01
C MET A 1 16.99 -6.17 4.55
N ARG A 2 17.35 -7.30 3.91
CA ARG A 2 16.88 -7.59 2.53
C ARG A 2 15.50 -8.25 2.57
N ALA A 3 14.72 -8.10 1.50
CA ALA A 3 13.41 -8.75 1.37
C ALA A 3 13.49 -10.28 1.53
N ALA A 4 14.55 -10.89 1.02
CA ALA A 4 14.84 -12.33 1.17
C ALA A 4 14.97 -12.76 2.64
N ASP A 5 15.61 -11.95 3.49
CA ASP A 5 15.81 -12.28 4.90
C ASP A 5 14.49 -12.15 5.67
N VAL A 6 13.67 -11.15 5.34
CA VAL A 6 12.31 -10.97 5.91
C VAL A 6 11.39 -12.11 5.46
N LEU A 7 11.46 -12.54 4.20
CA LEU A 7 10.72 -13.70 3.70
C LEU A 7 11.11 -14.97 4.45
N ASN A 8 12.40 -15.19 4.73
CA ASN A 8 12.87 -16.35 5.51
C ASN A 8 12.34 -16.34 6.94
N LYS A 9 12.29 -15.15 7.58
CA LYS A 9 11.87 -15.01 8.98
C LYS A 9 10.35 -15.05 9.17
N TYR A 10 9.62 -14.35 8.31
CA TYR A 10 8.19 -14.06 8.48
C TYR A 10 7.32 -14.74 7.43
N GLY A 11 7.86 -15.25 6.33
CA GLY A 11 7.05 -15.89 5.29
C GLY A 11 6.36 -17.18 5.73
N TYR A 12 5.56 -17.72 4.82
CA TYR A 12 4.82 -18.97 4.98
C TYR A 12 4.79 -19.73 3.64
N VAL A 13 4.47 -21.02 3.70
CA VAL A 13 4.30 -21.84 2.49
C VAL A 13 2.93 -21.54 1.87
N GLY A 14 2.95 -20.97 0.67
CA GLY A 14 1.75 -20.69 -0.13
C GLY A 14 1.27 -21.91 -0.93
N LYS A 15 0.11 -21.77 -1.58
CA LYS A 15 -0.45 -22.81 -2.48
C LYS A 15 0.53 -23.15 -3.61
N GLY A 16 0.83 -24.43 -3.83
CA GLY A 16 1.82 -24.86 -4.83
C GLY A 16 3.27 -24.79 -4.34
N ALA A 17 3.46 -24.93 -3.02
CA ALA A 17 4.75 -25.16 -2.37
C ALA A 17 5.81 -24.06 -2.60
N HIS A 18 5.39 -22.81 -2.81
CA HIS A 18 6.29 -21.66 -2.85
C HIS A 18 6.34 -20.96 -1.49
N TRP A 19 7.47 -20.35 -1.15
CA TRP A 19 7.57 -19.45 0.00
C TRP A 19 6.98 -18.10 -0.34
N ARG A 20 6.16 -17.53 0.55
CA ARG A 20 5.46 -16.26 0.33
C ARG A 20 5.43 -15.39 1.59
N LEU A 21 5.47 -14.08 1.38
CA LEU A 21 5.04 -13.08 2.34
C LEU A 21 4.12 -12.11 1.61
N ALA A 22 2.82 -12.22 1.86
CA ALA A 22 1.83 -11.32 1.26
C ALA A 22 0.85 -10.85 2.33
N ASN A 23 1.05 -9.63 2.80
CA ASN A 23 0.30 -9.07 3.91
C ASN A 23 0.39 -7.54 3.96
N THR A 24 -0.58 -6.95 4.64
CA THR A 24 -0.70 -5.51 4.84
C THR A 24 -0.21 -5.14 6.24
N GLN A 25 0.54 -4.04 6.31
CA GLN A 25 1.10 -3.47 7.54
C GLN A 25 0.39 -2.13 7.80
N SER A 26 -0.22 -1.99 8.96
CA SER A 26 -0.76 -0.73 9.47
C SER A 26 -0.06 -0.39 10.78
N ALA A 27 -0.53 0.63 11.51
CA ALA A 27 -0.02 0.97 12.84
C ALA A 27 -0.20 -0.13 13.90
N THR A 28 -1.08 -1.11 13.63
CA THR A 28 -1.35 -2.23 14.55
C THR A 28 -0.67 -3.51 14.06
N PRO A 29 -0.08 -4.33 14.94
CA PRO A 29 0.48 -5.63 14.58
C PRO A 29 -0.53 -6.53 13.86
N ASN A 30 -0.15 -7.03 12.69
CA ASN A 30 -0.91 -8.08 12.02
C ASN A 30 -0.63 -9.47 12.65
N SER A 31 -1.25 -10.52 12.09
CA SER A 31 -1.11 -11.90 12.59
C SER A 31 0.33 -12.45 12.54
N GLN A 32 1.22 -11.84 11.76
CA GLN A 32 2.65 -12.18 11.71
C GLN A 32 3.50 -11.28 12.62
N GLY A 33 2.85 -10.44 13.42
CA GLY A 33 3.50 -9.56 14.40
C GLY A 33 4.21 -8.36 13.78
N MET A 34 3.88 -8.01 12.54
CA MET A 34 4.47 -6.87 11.83
C MET A 34 3.53 -5.66 11.81
N PHE A 35 4.11 -4.46 11.93
CA PHE A 35 3.40 -3.17 11.96
C PHE A 35 4.29 -2.02 11.54
N LEU A 36 3.66 -0.91 11.15
CA LEU A 36 4.31 0.36 10.88
C LEU A 36 4.43 1.19 12.17
N ARG A 37 5.57 1.85 12.33
CA ARG A 37 5.85 2.78 13.41
C ARG A 37 6.40 4.07 12.82
N VAL A 38 5.93 5.22 13.30
CA VAL A 38 6.49 6.53 12.99
C VAL A 38 6.89 7.15 14.33
N PRO A 39 8.19 7.13 14.69
CA PRO A 39 8.65 7.70 15.95
C PRO A 39 8.44 9.22 15.98
N ASP A 40 7.97 9.77 17.10
CA ASP A 40 7.64 11.21 17.18
C ASP A 40 8.86 12.13 17.04
N SER A 41 10.06 11.65 17.40
CA SER A 41 11.31 12.40 17.37
C SER A 41 12.07 12.29 16.05
N GLU A 42 11.60 11.49 15.09
CA GLU A 42 12.33 11.19 13.86
C GLU A 42 11.41 11.29 12.63
N ARG A 43 11.89 11.91 11.55
CA ARG A 43 11.14 12.00 10.28
C ARG A 43 11.25 10.70 9.47
N VAL A 44 10.89 9.57 10.07
CA VAL A 44 11.01 8.24 9.44
C VAL A 44 9.79 7.36 9.67
N VAL A 45 9.60 6.41 8.77
CA VAL A 45 8.64 5.32 8.91
C VAL A 45 9.39 4.00 9.00
N GLU A 46 9.06 3.20 9.98
CA GLU A 46 9.68 1.91 10.22
C GLU A 46 8.66 0.78 10.06
N LEU A 47 9.05 -0.28 9.36
CA LEU A 47 8.37 -1.57 9.46
C LEU A 47 9.05 -2.36 10.57
N VAL A 48 8.30 -2.64 11.63
CA VAL A 48 8.76 -3.39 12.80
C VAL A 48 8.18 -4.79 12.75
N GLY A 49 8.98 -5.79 13.09
CA GLY A 49 8.55 -7.17 13.27
C GLY A 49 8.76 -7.64 14.70
N ARG A 50 7.77 -8.34 15.25
CA ARG A 50 7.85 -8.97 16.58
C ARG A 50 7.21 -10.35 16.55
N ARG A 51 8.03 -11.40 16.58
CA ARG A 51 7.54 -12.77 16.74
C ARG A 51 7.19 -13.03 18.21
N LEU A 52 6.25 -13.95 18.45
CA LEU A 52 5.93 -14.38 19.81
C LEU A 52 7.20 -14.86 20.52
N GLY A 53 7.50 -14.29 21.69
CA GLY A 53 8.70 -14.61 22.47
C GLY A 53 9.99 -13.94 22.00
N SER A 54 9.94 -13.04 21.00
CA SER A 54 11.11 -12.27 20.55
C SER A 54 11.02 -10.78 20.90
N HIS A 55 12.18 -10.13 20.90
CA HIS A 55 12.24 -8.67 20.89
C HIS A 55 11.73 -8.14 19.55
N ALA A 56 11.22 -6.91 19.56
CA ALA A 56 10.85 -6.21 18.34
C ALA A 56 12.13 -5.77 17.61
N GLU A 57 12.14 -5.90 16.28
CA GLU A 57 13.25 -5.47 15.42
C GLU A 57 12.73 -4.59 14.27
N VAL A 58 13.53 -3.61 13.87
CA VAL A 58 13.25 -2.79 12.68
C VAL A 58 13.69 -3.57 11.44
N LEU A 59 12.73 -3.92 10.58
CA LEU A 59 12.96 -4.69 9.36
C LEU A 59 13.39 -3.78 8.20
N PHE A 60 12.65 -2.67 8.05
CA PHE A 60 12.88 -1.63 7.05
C PHE A 60 12.59 -0.27 7.64
N ARG A 61 13.24 0.74 7.08
CA ARG A 61 13.12 2.15 7.46
C ARG A 61 13.12 2.99 6.19
N TRP A 62 12.23 3.98 6.14
CA TRP A 62 12.12 4.97 5.08
C TRP A 62 12.15 6.37 5.68
N ASP A 63 12.88 7.28 5.05
CA ASP A 63 12.80 8.69 5.39
C ASP A 63 11.45 9.23 4.92
N LEU A 64 10.73 9.88 5.82
CA LEU A 64 9.39 10.38 5.55
C LEU A 64 9.43 11.45 4.45
N GLU A 65 10.47 12.29 4.44
CA GLU A 65 10.72 13.30 3.40
C GLU A 65 10.80 12.67 2.00
N VAL A 66 11.51 11.55 1.85
CA VAL A 66 11.58 10.84 0.56
C VAL A 66 10.22 10.30 0.15
N LEU A 67 9.41 9.80 1.10
CA LEU A 67 8.05 9.33 0.78
C LEU A 67 7.13 10.49 0.35
N GLU A 68 7.25 11.64 1.01
CA GLU A 68 6.53 12.88 0.69
C GLU A 68 6.89 13.39 -0.71
N GLU A 69 8.18 13.45 -1.04
CA GLU A 69 8.67 13.82 -2.38
C GLU A 69 8.13 12.89 -3.47
N ARG A 70 8.19 11.57 -3.25
CA ARG A 70 7.66 10.59 -4.20
C ARG A 70 6.15 10.71 -4.37
N LEU A 71 5.43 11.07 -3.32
CA LEU A 71 3.99 11.30 -3.38
C LEU A 71 3.67 12.54 -4.24
N LEU A 72 4.43 13.63 -4.08
CA LEU A 72 4.31 14.84 -4.89
C LEU A 72 4.68 14.60 -6.36
N GLU A 73 5.77 13.88 -6.62
CA GLU A 73 6.23 13.54 -7.97
C GLU A 73 5.16 12.73 -8.73
N LYS A 74 4.56 11.75 -8.06
CA LYS A 74 3.63 10.81 -8.69
C LYS A 74 2.19 11.35 -8.81
N HIS A 75 1.74 12.15 -7.83
CA HIS A 75 0.33 12.55 -7.71
C HIS A 75 0.08 14.07 -7.68
N PRO A 76 0.74 14.91 -8.50
CA PRO A 76 0.47 16.36 -8.49
C PRO A 76 -0.93 16.68 -9.05
N LYS A 77 -1.38 15.88 -10.03
CA LYS A 77 -2.70 15.94 -10.67
C LYS A 77 -3.10 14.52 -11.03
N THR A 78 -4.11 13.96 -10.38
CA THR A 78 -4.48 12.55 -10.60
C THR A 78 -5.98 12.40 -10.79
N TYR A 79 -6.35 11.70 -11.87
CA TYR A 79 -7.70 11.20 -12.05
C TYR A 79 -7.80 9.77 -11.52
N TRP A 80 -8.78 9.57 -10.65
CA TRP A 80 -9.16 8.27 -10.12
C TRP A 80 -10.44 7.84 -10.83
N VAL A 81 -10.32 6.88 -11.74
CA VAL A 81 -11.43 6.42 -12.57
C VAL A 81 -12.11 5.21 -11.91
N GLY A 82 -13.42 5.33 -11.67
CA GLY A 82 -14.26 4.25 -11.18
C GLY A 82 -14.95 3.53 -12.35
N ALA A 83 -14.96 2.20 -12.29
CA ALA A 83 -15.65 1.36 -13.26
C ALA A 83 -16.55 0.34 -12.56
N ILE A 84 -17.67 0.00 -13.22
CA ILE A 84 -18.47 -1.17 -12.92
C ILE A 84 -17.97 -2.28 -13.84
N SER A 85 -17.53 -3.41 -13.29
CA SER A 85 -17.15 -4.56 -14.10
C SER A 85 -18.26 -5.59 -14.19
N ARG A 86 -18.33 -6.28 -15.32
CA ARG A 86 -19.14 -7.48 -15.49
C ARG A 86 -18.33 -8.57 -16.17
N ARG A 87 -18.49 -9.80 -15.74
CA ARG A 87 -17.96 -10.97 -16.46
C ARG A 87 -19.04 -11.51 -17.38
N THR A 88 -18.74 -11.58 -18.67
CA THR A 88 -19.64 -12.17 -19.66
C THR A 88 -19.40 -13.66 -19.84
N ASN A 89 -18.18 -14.14 -19.54
CA ASN A 89 -17.85 -15.56 -19.39
C ASN A 89 -16.56 -15.73 -18.55
N VAL A 90 -15.98 -16.94 -18.52
CA VAL A 90 -14.74 -17.26 -17.77
C VAL A 90 -13.52 -16.48 -18.29
N LEU A 91 -13.49 -16.16 -19.58
CA LEU A 91 -12.36 -15.53 -20.26
C LEU A 91 -12.52 -14.01 -20.42
N ASN A 92 -13.75 -13.49 -20.39
CA ASN A 92 -14.05 -12.11 -20.74
C ASN A 92 -14.61 -11.31 -19.55
N GLU A 93 -13.93 -10.22 -19.21
CA GLU A 93 -14.36 -9.21 -18.25
C GLU A 93 -14.44 -7.85 -18.96
N GLU A 94 -15.57 -7.18 -18.80
CA GLU A 94 -15.86 -5.87 -19.38
C GLU A 94 -15.92 -4.82 -18.27
N PHE A 95 -15.45 -3.60 -18.57
CA PHE A 95 -15.39 -2.49 -17.62
C PHE A 95 -16.13 -1.28 -18.19
N HIS A 96 -17.18 -0.85 -17.51
CA HIS A 96 -17.90 0.37 -17.84
C HIS A 96 -17.44 1.47 -16.89
N TYR A 97 -16.70 2.45 -17.41
CA TYR A 97 -16.23 3.60 -16.63
C TYR A 97 -17.38 4.56 -16.36
N VAL A 98 -17.65 4.85 -15.10
CA VAL A 98 -18.86 5.61 -14.69
C VAL A 98 -18.55 6.92 -14.01
N LYS A 99 -17.34 7.10 -13.50
CA LYS A 99 -16.97 8.28 -12.71
C LYS A 99 -15.47 8.53 -12.77
N ALA A 100 -15.08 9.80 -12.79
CA ALA A 100 -13.71 10.22 -12.55
C ALA A 100 -13.66 11.18 -11.36
N GLN A 101 -12.66 11.03 -10.49
CA GLN A 101 -12.38 11.98 -9.42
C GLN A 101 -11.01 12.61 -9.65
N PHE A 102 -10.93 13.92 -9.66
CA PHE A 102 -9.68 14.66 -9.81
C PHE A 102 -9.15 15.14 -8.47
N THR A 103 -7.89 14.85 -8.18
CA THR A 103 -7.12 15.42 -7.08
C THR A 103 -6.02 16.34 -7.60
N ARG A 104 -5.77 17.43 -6.86
CA ARG A 104 -4.56 18.26 -6.99
C ARG A 104 -3.46 17.73 -6.07
N ASP A 105 -2.41 18.52 -5.86
CA ASP A 105 -1.26 18.17 -5.04
C ASP A 105 -1.66 17.60 -3.66
N PRO A 106 -1.00 16.52 -3.21
CA PRO A 106 -1.22 15.93 -1.90
C PRO A 106 -0.79 16.89 -0.79
N MET A 107 -1.53 16.87 0.33
CA MET A 107 -1.14 17.47 1.59
C MET A 107 -0.10 16.59 2.29
N VAL A 108 1.14 16.59 1.80
CA VAL A 108 2.20 15.66 2.22
C VAL A 108 2.48 15.65 3.73
N ALA A 109 2.28 16.78 4.42
CA ALA A 109 2.39 16.87 5.87
C ALA A 109 1.45 15.90 6.62
N ASN A 110 0.37 15.45 5.97
CA ASN A 110 -0.57 14.48 6.53
C ASN A 110 -0.08 13.03 6.39
N LEU A 111 0.94 12.74 5.58
CA LEU A 111 1.37 11.37 5.30
C LEU A 111 1.80 10.63 6.58
N GLY A 112 2.70 11.22 7.37
CA GLY A 112 3.15 10.64 8.65
C GLY A 112 1.99 10.37 9.62
N PRO A 113 1.15 11.39 9.95
CA PRO A 113 -0.03 11.21 10.79
C PRO A 113 -1.01 10.14 10.27
N LEU A 114 -1.21 10.04 8.95
CA LEU A 114 -2.10 9.03 8.37
C LEU A 114 -1.53 7.62 8.42
N ILE A 115 -0.21 7.46 8.37
CA ILE A 115 0.46 6.18 8.64
C ILE A 115 0.30 5.80 10.11
N GLN A 116 0.55 6.73 11.04
CA GLN A 116 0.34 6.53 12.48
C GLN A 116 -1.11 6.15 12.81
N ALA A 117 -2.08 6.75 12.12
CA ALA A 117 -3.50 6.44 12.28
C ALA A 117 -3.96 5.17 11.54
N GLY A 118 -3.05 4.47 10.83
CA GLY A 118 -3.36 3.27 10.06
C GLY A 118 -4.27 3.50 8.84
N LYS A 119 -4.36 4.74 8.34
CA LYS A 119 -5.14 5.12 7.15
C LYS A 119 -4.33 4.98 5.86
N VAL A 120 -3.01 5.10 5.98
CA VAL A 120 -2.04 4.69 4.96
C VAL A 120 -1.36 3.43 5.45
N VAL A 121 -1.32 2.41 4.60
CA VAL A 121 -0.79 1.07 4.90
C VAL A 121 0.28 0.69 3.89
N LEU A 122 1.13 -0.26 4.28
CA LEU A 122 2.16 -0.82 3.41
C LEU A 122 1.78 -2.27 3.07
N GLU A 123 1.69 -2.60 1.79
CA GLU A 123 1.53 -3.99 1.36
C GLU A 123 2.85 -4.57 0.86
N LEU A 124 3.22 -5.71 1.44
CA LEU A 124 4.34 -6.51 1.01
C LEU A 124 3.84 -7.66 0.13
N SER A 125 4.61 -7.98 -0.90
CA SER A 125 4.36 -9.16 -1.74
C SER A 125 5.68 -9.72 -2.23
N PHE A 126 6.24 -10.62 -1.42
CA PHE A 126 7.48 -11.34 -1.71
C PHE A 126 7.16 -12.81 -1.95
N LYS A 127 7.82 -13.42 -2.93
CA LYS A 127 7.66 -14.82 -3.29
C LYS A 127 9.02 -15.44 -3.63
N ARG A 128 9.25 -16.68 -3.20
CA ARG A 128 10.35 -17.53 -3.66
C ARG A 128 9.80 -18.89 -4.11
N THR A 129 10.13 -19.32 -5.32
CA THR A 129 9.77 -20.65 -5.83
C THR A 129 10.64 -21.74 -5.19
N ILE A 130 10.21 -22.99 -5.29
CA ILE A 130 11.03 -24.15 -4.86
C ILE A 130 12.38 -24.21 -5.58
N THR A 131 12.42 -23.78 -6.84
CA THR A 131 13.64 -23.72 -7.66
C THR A 131 14.55 -22.53 -7.31
N GLY A 132 14.17 -21.71 -6.33
CA GLY A 132 14.97 -20.56 -5.87
C GLY A 132 14.68 -19.24 -6.59
N GLY A 133 13.73 -19.20 -7.53
CA GLY A 133 13.34 -17.97 -8.22
C GLY A 133 12.61 -17.01 -7.29
N GLU A 134 13.10 -15.78 -7.18
CA GLU A 134 12.51 -14.73 -6.34
C GLU A 134 11.68 -13.75 -7.16
N SER A 135 10.51 -13.37 -6.65
CA SER A 135 9.71 -12.25 -7.14
C SER A 135 9.42 -11.30 -6.00
N ASN A 136 9.68 -10.02 -6.22
CA ASN A 136 9.40 -8.96 -5.29
C ASN A 136 8.59 -7.88 -6.02
N HIS A 137 7.31 -7.73 -5.66
CA HIS A 137 6.44 -6.71 -6.25
C HIS A 137 6.54 -5.35 -5.53
N GLY A 138 7.60 -5.15 -4.76
CA GLY A 138 7.92 -3.91 -4.08
C GLY A 138 7.18 -3.68 -2.77
N PHE A 139 7.35 -2.46 -2.28
CA PHE A 139 6.77 -1.91 -1.06
C PHE A 139 5.62 -1.00 -1.45
N ASN A 140 4.40 -1.53 -1.47
CA ASN A 140 3.26 -0.82 -2.04
C ASN A 140 2.51 -0.03 -0.97
N TRP A 141 2.73 1.28 -0.94
CA TRP A 141 1.94 2.20 -0.10
C TRP A 141 0.51 2.32 -0.65
N ARG A 142 -0.48 2.13 0.21
CA ARG A 142 -1.90 2.16 -0.14
C ARG A 142 -2.72 2.94 0.87
N MET A 143 -3.88 3.39 0.41
CA MET A 143 -4.89 4.07 1.21
C MET A 143 -6.26 3.63 0.68
N ASP A 144 -7.23 3.49 1.58
CA ASP A 144 -8.62 3.28 1.17
C ASP A 144 -9.15 4.53 0.44
N ALA A 145 -9.89 4.30 -0.64
CA ALA A 145 -10.55 5.33 -1.43
C ALA A 145 -11.37 6.32 -0.58
N VAL A 146 -12.01 5.86 0.50
CA VAL A 146 -12.81 6.70 1.40
C VAL A 146 -11.96 7.71 2.16
N ASN A 147 -10.67 7.42 2.39
CA ASN A 147 -9.76 8.29 3.15
C ASN A 147 -8.99 9.27 2.26
N ARG A 148 -9.20 9.28 0.93
CA ARG A 148 -8.46 10.15 -0.01
C ARG A 148 -8.56 11.63 0.32
N HIS A 149 -9.71 12.08 0.81
CA HIS A 149 -9.94 13.46 1.23
C HIS A 149 -9.05 13.90 2.42
N LEU A 150 -8.41 12.96 3.13
CA LEU A 150 -7.46 13.27 4.20
C LEU A 150 -6.06 13.56 3.67
N LEU A 151 -5.73 13.06 2.47
CA LEU A 151 -4.41 13.23 1.84
C LEU A 151 -4.42 14.24 0.69
N PHE A 152 -5.58 14.47 0.08
CA PHE A 152 -5.74 15.40 -1.03
C PHE A 152 -6.75 16.49 -0.67
N PRO A 153 -6.60 17.71 -1.22
CA PRO A 153 -7.64 18.73 -1.19
C PRO A 153 -8.98 18.22 -1.74
N PRO A 154 -10.09 18.97 -1.53
CA PRO A 154 -11.41 18.58 -2.02
C PRO A 154 -11.40 18.11 -3.48
N LEU A 155 -11.99 16.92 -3.70
CA LEU A 155 -12.04 16.23 -4.98
C LEU A 155 -13.02 16.93 -5.93
N ILE A 156 -12.63 17.09 -7.20
CA ILE A 156 -13.60 17.41 -8.26
C ILE A 156 -14.13 16.08 -8.81
N VAL A 157 -15.45 15.95 -8.92
CA VAL A 157 -16.10 14.71 -9.38
C VAL A 157 -16.75 14.94 -10.72
N HIS A 158 -16.48 14.05 -11.66
CA HIS A 158 -17.10 13.99 -12.98
C HIS A 158 -17.94 12.71 -13.10
N ASP A 159 -19.20 12.86 -13.48
CA ASP A 159 -20.04 11.77 -13.92
C ASP A 159 -19.74 11.50 -15.40
N LEU A 160 -19.38 10.26 -15.72
CA LEU A 160 -19.02 9.87 -17.09
C LEU A 160 -20.21 9.31 -17.89
N LEU A 161 -21.40 9.28 -17.29
CA LEU A 161 -22.63 8.79 -17.91
C LEU A 161 -23.52 9.92 -18.46
N LEU A 162 -23.20 11.17 -18.12
CA LEU A 162 -23.92 12.32 -18.68
C LEU A 162 -23.43 12.56 -20.12
N GLU A 163 -24.33 12.43 -21.09
CA GLU A 163 -24.10 12.93 -22.45
C GLU A 163 -24.16 14.46 -22.42
N GLU A 164 -23.18 15.14 -23.01
CA GLU A 164 -23.28 16.59 -23.26
C GLU A 164 -24.41 16.80 -24.28
N ALA A 165 -25.45 17.53 -23.85
CA ALA A 165 -26.60 17.91 -24.68
C ALA A 165 -26.25 19.00 -25.70
#